data_AF-A4V7W4-F1
#
_entry.id   AF-A4V7W4-F1
#
_cell.length_a   1.000
_cell.length_b   1.000
_cell.length_c   1.000
_cell.angle_alpha   90.00
_cell.angle_beta   90.00
_cell.angle_gamma   90.00
#
_symmetry.space_group_name_H-M   'P 1'
#
loop_
_entity.id
_entity.type
_entity.pdbx_description
1 polymer ?
#
loop_
_entity_poly.entity_id
_entity_poly.type
_entity_poly.pdbx_seq_one_letter_code
_entity_poly.pdbx_strand_id
1 'polypeptide(L)'
;MNTPPSKDALREFLASKFAEAVEQNPDAVVLYAAERAPDPKPYVKRPTVQEVAFKRELEKMRDHQADKTPADSATSVSPAIRTNALSLDDYPGLVQPAENNEF
;
A
#
# COMPACT_ATOMS: atom_id res chain seq x y z
N MET A 1 56.41 29.35 -18.16
CA MET A 1 55.23 30.24 -18.25
C MET A 1 54.00 29.36 -18.17
N ASN A 2 53.24 29.43 -17.08
CA ASN A 2 52.04 28.61 -16.92
C ASN A 2 50.88 29.34 -17.61
N THR A 3 50.60 28.98 -18.86
CA THR A 3 49.42 29.49 -19.56
C THR A 3 48.16 28.96 -18.89
N PRO A 4 47.20 29.82 -18.49
CA PRO A 4 45.94 29.34 -17.96
C PRO A 4 45.22 28.51 -19.03
N PRO A 5 44.50 27.45 -18.63
CA PRO A 5 43.74 26.64 -19.57
C PRO A 5 42.66 27.48 -20.27
N SER A 6 42.32 27.08 -21.50
CA SER A 6 41.16 27.61 -22.22
C SER A 6 39.90 27.50 -21.36
N LYS A 7 38.97 28.44 -21.52
CA LYS A 7 37.67 28.42 -20.84
C LYS A 7 36.93 27.09 -21.07
N ASP A 8 37.02 26.55 -22.28
CA ASP A 8 36.32 25.32 -22.64
C ASP A 8 37.01 24.09 -22.01
N ALA A 9 38.35 24.06 -21.99
CA ALA A 9 39.10 23.03 -21.27
C ALA A 9 38.80 23.04 -19.76
N LEU A 10 38.62 24.22 -19.17
CA LEU A 10 38.22 24.35 -17.78
C LEU A 10 36.78 23.86 -17.56
N ARG A 11 35.86 24.13 -18.48
CA ARG A 11 34.48 23.64 -18.41
C ARG A 11 34.42 22.11 -18.47
N GLU A 12 35.14 21.50 -19.39
CA GLU A 12 35.21 20.03 -19.53
C GLU A 12 35.80 19.37 -18.27
N PHE A 13 36.90 19.93 -17.75
CA PHE A 13 37.53 19.44 -16.53
C PHE A 13 36.58 19.50 -15.33
N LEU A 14 35.91 20.65 -15.13
CA LEU A 14 34.96 20.82 -14.03
C LEU A 14 33.75 19.91 -14.18
N ALA A 15 33.24 19.70 -15.40
CA ALA A 15 32.12 18.80 -15.65
C ALA A 15 32.48 17.33 -15.32
N SER A 16 33.67 16.88 -15.70
CA SER A 16 34.15 15.54 -15.35
C SER A 16 34.27 15.35 -13.84
N LYS A 17 34.86 16.33 -13.14
CA LYS A 17 35.01 16.29 -11.67
C LYS A 17 33.67 16.34 -10.94
N PHE A 18 32.72 17.11 -11.46
CA PHE A 18 31.37 17.15 -10.93
C PHE A 18 30.66 15.79 -11.08
N ALA A 19 30.73 15.17 -12.25
CA ALA A 19 30.13 13.85 -12.48
C ALA A 19 30.69 12.79 -11.53
N GLU A 20 32.01 12.75 -11.37
CA GLU A 20 32.70 11.85 -10.43
C GLU A 20 32.25 12.09 -8.96
N ALA A 21 32.14 13.36 -8.55
CA ALA A 21 31.73 13.71 -7.20
C ALA A 21 30.25 13.38 -6.92
N VAL A 22 29.38 13.55 -7.90
CA VAL A 22 27.95 13.20 -7.80
C VAL A 22 27.74 11.69 -7.74
N GLU A 23 28.53 10.90 -8.49
CA GLU A 23 28.48 9.44 -8.41
C GLU A 23 28.92 8.93 -7.03
N GLN A 24 29.96 9.54 -6.45
CA GLN A 24 30.46 9.18 -5.12
C GLN A 24 29.54 9.64 -3.98
N ASN A 25 28.97 10.84 -4.09
CA ASN A 25 28.14 11.48 -3.06
C ASN A 25 26.90 12.13 -3.72
N PRO A 26 25.81 11.38 -3.92
CA PRO A 26 24.62 11.92 -4.59
C PRO A 26 23.98 13.08 -3.80
N ASP A 27 24.17 13.12 -2.49
CA ASP A 27 23.68 14.11 -1.54
C ASP A 27 24.62 15.32 -1.36
N ALA A 28 25.76 15.36 -2.06
CA ALA A 28 26.65 16.54 -2.07
C ALA A 28 26.05 17.74 -2.84
N VAL A 29 25.08 17.51 -3.72
CA VAL A 29 24.41 18.57 -4.49
C VAL A 29 23.10 18.92 -3.82
N VAL A 30 23.10 20.03 -3.08
CA VAL A 30 21.88 20.59 -2.50
C VAL A 30 21.16 21.40 -3.57
N LEU A 31 20.03 20.90 -4.05
CA LEU A 31 19.12 21.67 -4.90
C LEU A 31 18.36 22.64 -3.99
N TYR A 32 18.63 23.94 -4.10
CA TYR A 32 17.85 24.99 -3.43
C TYR A 32 16.45 25.20 -4.02
N ALA A 33 15.98 24.29 -4.87
CA ALA A 33 14.62 24.32 -5.35
C ALA A 33 13.68 24.09 -4.15
N ALA A 34 12.58 24.84 -4.09
CA ALA A 34 11.57 24.61 -3.07
C ALA A 34 11.01 23.20 -3.23
N GLU A 35 11.19 22.35 -2.22
CA GLU A 35 10.49 21.08 -2.16
C GLU A 35 8.99 21.33 -2.12
N ARG A 36 8.23 20.51 -2.85
CA ARG A 36 6.77 20.56 -2.77
C ARG A 36 6.36 20.23 -1.34
N ALA A 37 5.53 21.09 -0.75
CA ALA A 37 4.99 20.82 0.57
C ALA A 37 4.31 19.43 0.59
N PRO A 38 4.50 18.65 1.66
CA PRO A 38 3.88 17.33 1.76
C PRO A 38 2.36 17.46 1.63
N ASP A 39 1.75 16.53 0.91
CA ASP A 39 0.29 16.53 0.74
C ASP A 39 -0.40 16.37 2.12
N PRO A 40 -1.53 17.05 2.35
CA PRO A 40 -2.24 16.96 3.60
C PRO A 40 -2.70 15.51 3.85
N LYS A 41 -2.55 15.04 5.10
CA LYS A 41 -3.04 13.72 5.51
C LYS A 41 -4.55 13.63 5.27
N PRO A 42 -5.07 12.51 4.74
CA PRO A 42 -6.51 12.36 4.52
C PRO A 42 -7.25 12.45 5.85
N TYR A 43 -8.47 13.00 5.82
CA TYR A 43 -9.32 13.06 7.00
C TYR A 43 -9.70 11.65 7.45
N VAL A 44 -9.37 11.32 8.71
CA VAL A 44 -9.78 10.06 9.35
C VAL A 44 -10.76 10.39 10.46
N LYS A 45 -11.99 9.87 10.34
CA LYS A 45 -13.02 10.01 11.38
C LYS A 45 -12.53 9.31 12.66
N ARG A 46 -12.72 9.97 13.80
CA ARG A 46 -12.48 9.34 15.11
C ARG A 46 -13.48 8.19 15.33
N PRO A 47 -13.02 7.01 15.80
CA PRO A 47 -13.92 5.91 16.10
C PRO A 47 -14.99 6.34 17.10
N THR A 48 -16.24 5.98 16.82
CA THR A 48 -17.33 6.21 17.78
C THR A 48 -17.23 5.23 18.96
N VAL A 49 -17.87 5.55 20.09
CA VAL A 49 -17.91 4.67 21.27
C VAL A 49 -18.48 3.29 20.92
N GLN A 50 -19.48 3.25 20.04
CA GLN A 50 -20.10 2.01 19.56
C GLN A 50 -19.13 1.19 18.70
N GLU A 51 -18.41 1.83 17.78
CA GLU A 51 -17.39 1.16 16.94
C GLU A 51 -16.26 0.55 17.79
N VAL A 52 -15.85 1.23 18.86
CA VAL A 52 -14.85 0.71 19.81
C VAL A 52 -15.40 -0.49 20.59
N ALA A 53 -16.64 -0.40 21.09
CA ALA A 53 -17.28 -1.50 21.80
C ALA A 53 -17.45 -2.74 20.90
N PHE A 54 -17.88 -2.54 19.65
CA PHE A 54 -18.05 -3.60 18.67
C PHE A 54 -16.72 -4.29 18.32
N LYS A 55 -15.64 -3.53 18.10
CA LYS A 55 -14.31 -4.11 17.86
C LYS A 55 -13.84 -4.98 19.02
N ARG A 56 -14.03 -4.51 20.25
CA ARG A 56 -13.71 -5.28 21.46
C ARG A 56 -14.53 -6.57 21.56
N GLU A 57 -15.80 -6.56 21.15
CA GLU A 57 -16.62 -7.77 21.14
C GLU A 57 -16.16 -8.78 20.08
N LEU A 58 -15.81 -8.31 18.87
CA LEU A 58 -15.23 -9.15 17.84
C LEU A 58 -13.90 -9.79 18.27
N GLU A 59 -13.04 -9.05 18.98
CA GLU A 59 -11.80 -9.58 19.55
C GLU A 59 -12.09 -10.71 20.55
N LYS A 60 -13.01 -10.49 21.50
CA LYS A 60 -13.42 -11.53 22.45
C LYS A 60 -13.93 -12.79 21.75
N MET A 61 -14.75 -12.64 20.70
CA MET A 61 -15.27 -13.79 19.95
C MET A 61 -14.15 -14.56 19.26
N ARG A 62 -13.13 -13.88 18.71
CA ARG A 62 -11.95 -14.52 18.11
C ARG A 62 -11.14 -15.29 19.14
N ASP A 63 -10.91 -14.69 20.30
CA ASP A 63 -10.18 -15.33 21.40
C ASP A 63 -10.93 -16.58 21.89
N HIS A 64 -12.25 -16.48 22.09
CA HIS A 64 -13.08 -17.63 22.46
C HIS A 64 -13.19 -18.70 21.38
N GLN A 65 -13.00 -18.36 20.09
CA GLN A 65 -12.91 -19.36 19.02
C GLN A 65 -11.54 -20.03 18.99
N ALA A 66 -10.46 -19.29 19.24
CA ALA A 66 -9.11 -19.82 19.33
C ALA A 66 -8.94 -20.79 20.52
N ASP A 67 -9.56 -20.48 21.66
CA ASP A 67 -9.57 -21.36 22.83
C ASP A 67 -10.41 -22.64 22.63
N LYS A 68 -11.31 -22.66 21.64
CA LYS A 68 -12.21 -23.79 21.34
C LYS A 68 -11.70 -24.73 20.24
N THR A 69 -10.54 -24.47 19.65
CA THR A 69 -9.90 -25.42 18.72
C THR A 69 -8.93 -26.34 19.48
N PRO A 70 -9.25 -27.62 19.73
CA PRO A 70 -8.19 -28.61 19.84
C PRO A 70 -7.53 -28.72 18.46
N ALA A 71 -6.21 -28.85 18.44
CA ALA A 71 -5.42 -29.03 17.24
C ALA A 71 -5.78 -30.36 16.55
N ASP A 72 -6.80 -30.36 15.69
CA ASP A 72 -7.06 -31.44 14.72
C ASP A 72 -7.98 -30.92 13.60
N SER A 73 -7.38 -30.30 12.59
CA SER A 73 -7.79 -30.33 11.17
C SER A 73 -7.00 -29.30 10.39
N ALA A 74 -5.73 -29.61 10.17
CA ALA A 74 -5.03 -29.05 9.03
C ALA A 74 -5.69 -29.59 7.74
N THR A 75 -6.69 -28.87 7.23
CA THR A 75 -7.07 -28.96 5.82
C THR A 75 -7.01 -27.55 5.27
N SER A 76 -5.97 -27.30 4.46
CA SER A 76 -5.90 -26.11 3.61
C SER A 76 -7.12 -26.12 2.69
N VAL A 77 -8.05 -25.19 2.86
CA VAL A 77 -9.17 -25.03 1.92
C VAL A 77 -8.97 -23.72 1.17
N SER A 78 -8.67 -23.86 -0.11
CA SER A 78 -8.67 -22.81 -1.14
C SER A 78 -9.92 -21.92 -1.04
N PRO A 79 -9.84 -20.63 -1.43
CA PRO A 79 -10.87 -19.64 -1.14
C PRO A 79 -12.17 -19.77 -1.96
N ALA A 80 -12.39 -20.86 -2.71
CA ALA A 80 -13.45 -20.91 -3.73
C ALA A 80 -14.70 -21.71 -3.35
N ILE A 81 -14.73 -22.49 -2.27
CA ILE A 81 -15.91 -23.32 -1.92
C ILE A 81 -16.15 -23.27 -0.42
N ARG A 82 -16.77 -22.18 0.05
CA ARG A 82 -17.55 -22.21 1.29
C ARG A 82 -19.00 -22.43 0.90
N THR A 83 -19.44 -23.68 0.86
CA THR A 83 -20.87 -24.00 0.77
C THR A 83 -21.53 -23.68 2.12
N ASN A 84 -21.74 -22.41 2.40
CA ASN A 84 -22.85 -22.03 3.28
C ASN A 84 -24.11 -22.35 2.48
N ALA A 85 -24.85 -23.37 2.91
CA ALA A 85 -26.06 -23.86 2.25
C ALA A 85 -27.21 -22.85 2.37
N LEU A 86 -27.07 -21.71 1.69
CA LEU A 86 -28.17 -20.79 1.39
C LEU A 86 -28.34 -20.87 -0.12
N SER A 87 -29.20 -21.79 -0.57
CA SER A 87 -29.52 -21.89 -1.99
C SER A 87 -30.45 -20.75 -2.37
N LEU A 88 -30.35 -20.27 -3.61
CA LEU A 88 -31.33 -19.34 -4.16
C LEU A 88 -32.74 -19.99 -4.21
N ASP A 89 -32.79 -21.33 -4.23
CA ASP A 89 -34.03 -22.11 -4.22
C ASP A 89 -34.82 -21.97 -2.90
N ASP A 90 -34.16 -21.55 -1.81
CA ASP A 90 -34.78 -21.35 -0.49
C ASP A 90 -35.62 -20.05 -0.43
N TYR A 91 -35.56 -19.20 -1.47
CA TYR A 91 -36.23 -17.90 -1.54
C TYR A 91 -37.09 -17.77 -2.80
N PRO A 92 -38.32 -18.34 -2.82
CA PRO A 92 -39.20 -18.26 -3.96
C PRO A 92 -39.62 -16.79 -4.21
N GLY A 93 -39.08 -16.20 -5.28
CA GLY A 93 -39.35 -14.81 -5.67
C GLY A 93 -38.10 -14.00 -6.04
N LEU A 94 -36.90 -14.50 -5.75
CA LEU A 94 -35.66 -13.91 -6.24
C LEU A 94 -35.33 -14.47 -7.63
N VAL A 95 -35.42 -13.61 -8.66
CA VAL A 95 -34.90 -13.91 -10.00
C VAL A 95 -33.49 -13.36 -10.08
N GLN A 96 -32.54 -14.14 -10.62
CA GLN A 96 -31.21 -13.64 -10.88
C GLN A 96 -31.29 -12.45 -11.86
N PRO A 97 -30.58 -11.34 -11.60
CA PRO A 97 -30.54 -10.25 -12.55
C PRO A 97 -29.96 -10.79 -13.87
N ALA A 98 -30.70 -10.61 -14.97
CA ALA A 98 -30.22 -11.01 -16.29
C ALA A 98 -28.88 -10.31 -16.54
N GLU A 99 -27.84 -11.09 -16.86
CA GLU A 99 -26.59 -10.56 -17.36
C GLU A 99 -26.89 -9.82 -18.67
N ASN A 100 -26.93 -8.49 -18.61
CA ASN A 100 -27.02 -7.67 -19.79
C ASN A 100 -25.68 -7.80 -20.54
N ASN A 101 -25.64 -8.67 -21.54
CA ASN A 101 -24.64 -8.63 -22.58
C ASN A 101 -24.84 -7.31 -23.37
N GLU A 102 -24.13 -6.28 -22.97
CA GLU A 102 -23.92 -5.10 -23.81
C GLU A 102 -22.87 -5.45 -24.89
N PHE A 103 -23.21 -5.15 -26.15
CA PHE A 103 -22.37 -5.29 -27.34
C PHE A 103 -21.28 -4.23 -27.43
#